data_AF-A0A7S1WH56-F1
#
_entry.id   AF-A0A7S1WH56-F1
#
_cell.length_a   1.000
_cell.length_b   1.000
_cell.length_c   1.000
_cell.angle_alpha   90.00
_cell.angle_beta   90.00
_cell.angle_gamma   90.00
#
_symmetry.space_group_name_H-M   'P 1'
#
loop_
_entity.id
_entity.type
_entity.pdbx_description
1 polymer ?
#
loop_
_entity_poly.entity_id
_entity_poly.type
_entity_poly.pdbx_seq_one_letter_code
_entity_poly.pdbx_strand_id
1 'polypeptide(L)'
;SAVYRLQRRGEAARMAAKCKGLGQHRLLWHGTQTSNLIGILARGLRVAPPEAPVSGYAFGKGIYFADMAAKSLGYCRAGGAEPKYLLLAEVVLGEPFQTRVATYMEEPMPGTHSTMAVGKRGPDWEAERLTMANGVQ
;
A
#
# COMPACT_ATOMS: atom_id res chain seq x y z
N SER A 1 18.97 -12.60 -0.02
CA SER A 1 17.99 -11.53 -0.28
C SER A 1 18.71 -10.20 -0.23
N ALA A 2 18.22 -9.19 -0.95
CA ALA A 2 18.80 -7.84 -0.94
C ALA A 2 17.74 -6.82 -0.50
N VAL A 3 18.16 -5.79 0.23
CA VAL A 3 17.30 -4.70 0.69
C VAL A 3 17.85 -3.41 0.12
N TYR A 4 16.96 -2.65 -0.52
CA TYR A 4 17.31 -1.38 -1.15
C TYR A 4 16.49 -0.26 -0.52
N ARG A 5 17.15 0.84 -0.17
CA ARG A 5 16.47 2.07 0.20
C ARG A 5 16.13 2.85 -1.07
N LEU A 6 14.86 3.17 -1.24
CA LEU A 6 14.38 3.91 -2.41
C LEU A 6 13.88 5.29 -1.97
N GLN A 7 14.28 6.32 -2.71
CA GLN A 7 13.79 7.68 -2.52
C GLN A 7 13.53 8.32 -3.88
N ARG A 8 12.26 8.45 -4.24
CA ARG A 8 11.87 9.07 -5.52
C ARG A 8 11.88 10.58 -5.39
N ARG A 9 12.41 11.26 -6.41
CA ARG A 9 12.51 12.73 -6.46
C ARG A 9 11.12 13.36 -6.26
N GLY A 10 11.03 14.26 -5.27
CA GLY A 10 9.80 15.02 -4.96
C GLY A 10 8.69 14.24 -4.26
N GLU A 11 8.83 12.93 -4.06
CA GLU A 11 7.76 12.11 -3.46
C GLU A 11 7.51 12.45 -1.99
N ALA A 12 8.58 12.63 -1.20
CA ALA A 12 8.49 13.06 0.19
C ALA A 12 7.80 14.43 0.34
N ALA A 13 8.18 15.40 -0.50
CA ALA A 13 7.56 16.73 -0.49
C ALA A 13 6.07 16.67 -0.88
N ARG A 14 5.73 15.87 -1.90
CA ARG A 14 4.35 15.67 -2.32
C ARG A 14 3.50 14.99 -1.24
N MET A 15 4.05 13.99 -0.55
CA MET A 15 3.39 13.33 0.57
C MET A 15 3.14 14.32 1.71
N ALA A 16 4.18 15.06 2.13
CA ALA A 16 4.05 16.07 3.18
C ALA A 16 3.02 17.16 2.84
N ALA A 17 2.96 17.59 1.58
CA ALA A 17 1.98 18.58 1.13
C ALA A 17 0.55 18.03 1.08
N LYS A 18 0.35 16.82 0.53
CA LYS A 18 -0.99 16.22 0.35
C LYS A 18 -1.58 15.62 1.62
N CYS A 19 -0.73 15.15 2.52
CA CYS A 19 -1.14 14.44 3.73
C CYS A 19 -0.92 15.30 4.99
N LYS A 20 -0.78 16.62 4.82
CA LYS A 20 -0.57 17.55 5.94
C LYS A 20 -1.69 17.43 6.95
N GLY A 21 -1.34 17.15 8.21
CA GLY A 21 -2.29 17.03 9.32
C GLY A 21 -3.02 15.68 9.38
N LEU A 22 -2.76 14.75 8.45
CA LEU A 22 -3.27 13.39 8.54
C LEU A 22 -2.39 12.57 9.51
N GLY A 23 -3.05 11.80 10.38
CA GLY A 23 -2.38 10.86 11.27
C GLY A 23 -2.21 9.47 10.68
N GLN A 24 -1.83 8.51 11.52
CA GLN A 24 -1.71 7.08 11.21
C GLN A 24 -0.82 6.78 9.99
N HIS A 25 0.48 6.98 10.16
CA HIS A 25 1.49 6.54 9.21
C HIS A 25 1.85 5.08 9.50
N ARG A 26 1.92 4.26 8.44
CA ARG A 26 2.26 2.84 8.53
C ARG A 26 3.24 2.42 7.45
N LEU A 27 4.19 1.54 7.79
CA LEU A 27 4.98 0.80 6.81
C LEU A 27 4.23 -0.45 6.36
N LEU A 28 3.81 -0.48 5.10
CA LEU A 28 3.03 -1.57 4.56
C LEU A 28 3.65 -2.15 3.30
N TRP A 29 3.40 -3.44 3.08
CA TRP A 29 3.91 -4.21 1.96
C TRP A 29 3.03 -4.03 0.73
N HIS A 30 3.66 -3.79 -0.42
CA HIS A 30 3.03 -3.85 -1.73
C HIS A 30 3.77 -4.86 -2.61
N GLY A 31 3.04 -5.86 -3.08
CA GLY A 31 3.54 -6.83 -4.05
C GLY A 31 3.05 -6.49 -5.45
N THR A 32 3.92 -6.70 -6.43
CA THR A 32 3.62 -6.42 -7.84
C THR A 32 4.42 -7.34 -8.76
N GLN A 33 3.98 -7.45 -10.01
CA GLN A 33 4.73 -8.18 -11.03
C GLN A 33 6.04 -7.45 -11.37
N THR A 34 7.09 -8.20 -11.68
CA THR A 34 8.40 -7.63 -12.02
C THR A 34 8.33 -6.65 -13.21
N SER A 35 7.47 -6.94 -14.18
CA SER A 35 7.19 -6.05 -15.33
C SER A 35 6.68 -4.66 -14.94
N ASN A 36 6.02 -4.52 -13.78
CA ASN A 36 5.49 -3.25 -13.30
C ASN A 36 6.53 -2.42 -12.53
N LEU A 37 7.61 -3.05 -12.06
CA LEU A 37 8.55 -2.43 -11.11
C LEU A 37 9.19 -1.17 -11.68
N ILE A 38 9.71 -1.22 -12.91
CA ILE A 38 10.33 -0.05 -13.56
C ILE A 38 9.33 1.11 -13.69
N GLY A 39 8.07 0.80 -14.02
CA GLY A 39 7.00 1.79 -14.09
C GLY A 39 6.74 2.47 -12.74
N ILE A 40 6.72 1.69 -11.66
CA ILE A 40 6.54 2.18 -10.28
C ILE A 40 7.75 2.99 -9.83
N LEU A 41 8.98 2.53 -10.11
CA LEU A 41 10.20 3.25 -9.75
C LEU A 41 10.33 4.58 -10.50
N ALA A 42 9.90 4.64 -11.76
CA ALA A 42 9.92 5.87 -12.56
C ALA A 42 8.79 6.84 -12.17
N ARG A 43 7.57 6.33 -11.95
CA ARG A 43 6.37 7.18 -11.89
C ARG A 43 5.53 7.10 -10.60
N GLY A 44 5.87 6.17 -9.71
CA GLY A 44 5.19 5.93 -8.44
C GLY A 44 4.06 4.93 -8.61
N LEU A 45 3.50 4.49 -7.48
CA LEU A 45 2.26 3.72 -7.45
C LEU A 45 1.11 4.60 -7.95
N ARG A 46 0.25 4.03 -8.80
CA ARG A 46 -0.86 4.75 -9.44
C ARG A 46 -2.12 3.93 -9.31
N VAL A 47 -3.23 4.64 -9.12
CA VAL A 47 -4.56 4.06 -9.26
C VAL A 47 -4.75 3.66 -10.72
N ALA A 48 -5.40 2.51 -10.95
CA ALA A 48 -5.73 2.06 -12.29
C ALA A 48 -6.63 3.10 -12.97
N PRO A 49 -6.47 3.34 -14.28
CA PRO A 49 -7.24 4.37 -14.96
C PRO A 49 -8.73 3.94 -15.14
N PRO A 50 -9.65 4.87 -15.40
CA PRO A 50 -11.10 4.59 -15.47
C PRO A 50 -11.49 3.50 -16.48
N GLU A 51 -10.74 3.37 -17.57
CA GLU A 51 -10.94 2.37 -18.63
C GLU A 51 -10.48 0.95 -18.25
N ALA A 52 -9.66 0.78 -17.20
CA ALA A 52 -9.21 -0.54 -16.78
C ALA A 52 -10.39 -1.38 -16.23
N PRO A 53 -10.42 -2.71 -16.48
CA PRO A 53 -11.47 -3.58 -15.96
C PRO A 53 -11.61 -3.47 -14.44
N VAL A 54 -12.85 -3.49 -13.95
CA VAL A 54 -13.17 -3.42 -12.52
C VAL A 54 -12.94 -4.77 -11.81
N SER A 55 -12.88 -5.88 -12.56
CA SER A 55 -12.72 -7.21 -12.01
C SER A 55 -11.38 -7.36 -11.27
N GLY A 56 -11.45 -7.86 -10.02
CA GLY A 56 -10.27 -8.11 -9.18
C GLY A 56 -10.00 -7.06 -8.09
N TYR A 57 -10.78 -5.98 -8.01
CA TYR A 57 -10.66 -4.97 -6.96
C TYR A 57 -11.72 -5.12 -5.88
N ALA A 58 -11.32 -5.65 -4.71
CA ALA A 58 -12.26 -5.88 -3.59
C ALA A 58 -12.91 -4.59 -3.06
N PHE A 59 -12.23 -3.45 -3.20
CA PHE A 59 -12.67 -2.15 -2.71
C PHE A 59 -12.62 -1.06 -3.79
N GLY A 60 -12.69 -1.46 -5.07
CA GLY A 60 -12.56 -0.56 -6.21
C GLY A 60 -11.15 -0.10 -6.52
N LYS A 61 -11.01 0.85 -7.45
CA LYS A 61 -9.70 1.23 -8.00
C LYS A 61 -8.92 2.03 -6.95
N GLY A 62 -7.81 1.47 -6.50
CA GLY A 62 -6.98 2.07 -5.46
C GLY A 62 -5.57 1.49 -5.46
N ILE A 63 -4.72 2.02 -4.57
CA ILE A 63 -3.39 1.46 -4.31
C ILE A 63 -3.52 0.56 -3.08
N TYR A 64 -3.24 -0.73 -3.27
CA TYR A 64 -3.45 -1.75 -2.24
C TYR A 64 -2.15 -2.08 -1.52
N PHE A 65 -2.23 -2.17 -0.20
CA PHE A 65 -1.13 -2.57 0.67
C PHE A 65 -1.58 -3.67 1.64
N ALA A 66 -0.62 -4.35 2.26
CA ALA A 66 -0.86 -5.30 3.33
C ALA A 66 0.14 -5.12 4.46
N ASP A 67 -0.32 -5.39 5.67
CA ASP A 67 0.47 -5.51 6.89
C ASP A 67 1.33 -6.79 6.90
N MET A 68 0.84 -7.85 6.24
CA MET A 68 1.52 -9.13 6.13
C MET A 68 2.24 -9.29 4.78
N ALA A 69 3.57 -9.45 4.81
CA ALA A 69 4.37 -9.68 3.60
C ALA A 69 3.87 -10.88 2.77
N ALA A 70 3.41 -11.95 3.44
CA ALA A 70 2.87 -13.15 2.79
C ALA A 70 1.65 -12.85 1.88
N LYS A 71 0.79 -11.91 2.27
CA LYS A 71 -0.36 -11.49 1.46
C LYS A 71 0.12 -10.76 0.20
N SER A 72 1.08 -9.86 0.35
CA SER A 72 1.66 -9.11 -0.78
C SER A 72 2.47 -10.01 -1.72
N LEU A 73 3.17 -11.03 -1.22
CA LEU A 73 3.90 -12.00 -2.06
C LEU A 73 3.01 -12.72 -3.09
N GLY A 74 1.72 -12.91 -2.79
CA GLY A 74 0.76 -13.49 -3.74
C GLY A 74 0.59 -12.67 -5.02
N TYR A 75 0.95 -11.38 -5.01
CA TYR A 75 0.87 -10.48 -6.16
C TYR A 75 2.17 -10.42 -6.97
N CYS A 76 3.27 -10.95 -6.44
CA CYS A 76 4.54 -11.09 -7.15
C CYS A 76 4.47 -12.31 -8.08
N ARG A 77 3.73 -12.18 -9.19
CA ARG A 77 3.75 -13.18 -10.26
C ARG A 77 5.12 -13.13 -10.93
N ALA A 78 5.84 -14.24 -10.86
CA ALA A 78 7.16 -14.44 -11.42
C ALA A 78 7.20 -15.86 -11.96
N GLY A 79 7.64 -16.05 -13.19
CA GLY A 79 7.82 -17.38 -13.77
C GLY A 79 9.05 -18.06 -13.18
N GLY A 80 8.93 -19.31 -12.74
CA GLY A 80 10.08 -20.14 -12.32
C GLY A 80 11.13 -19.42 -11.45
N ALA A 81 12.31 -19.18 -12.03
CA ALA A 81 13.50 -18.61 -11.37
C ALA A 81 13.54 -17.06 -11.35
N GLU A 82 12.49 -16.37 -11.81
CA GLU A 82 12.47 -14.91 -11.83
C GLU A 82 12.48 -14.32 -10.41
N PRO A 83 13.25 -13.23 -10.19
CA PRO A 83 13.27 -12.56 -8.89
C PRO A 83 11.91 -11.94 -8.60
N LYS A 84 11.51 -12.01 -7.33
CA LYS A 84 10.31 -11.35 -6.79
C LYS A 84 10.70 -10.08 -6.06
N TYR A 85 9.91 -9.04 -6.26
CA TYR A 85 10.12 -7.75 -5.60
C TYR A 85 8.91 -7.39 -4.75
N LEU A 86 9.18 -7.08 -3.49
CA LEU A 86 8.24 -6.45 -2.57
C LEU A 86 8.69 -5.02 -2.31
N LEU A 87 7.73 -4.12 -2.25
CA LEU A 87 7.94 -2.76 -1.80
C LEU A 87 7.45 -2.65 -0.36
N LEU A 88 8.26 -2.05 0.50
CA LEU A 88 7.83 -1.57 1.81
C LEU A 88 7.75 -0.05 1.71
N ALA A 89 6.56 0.52 1.92
CA ALA A 89 6.33 1.94 1.75
C ALA A 89 5.67 2.54 2.99
N GLU A 90 6.02 3.77 3.31
CA GLU A 90 5.25 4.60 4.23
C GLU A 90 3.93 4.97 3.56
N VAL A 91 2.84 4.65 4.23
CA VAL A 91 1.46 4.92 3.80
C VAL A 91 0.78 5.74 4.88
N VAL A 92 0.28 6.91 4.50
CA VAL A 92 -0.52 7.75 5.38
C VAL A 92 -1.98 7.31 5.28
N LEU A 93 -2.49 6.70 6.34
CA LEU A 93 -3.85 6.15 6.36
C LEU A 93 -4.90 7.19 6.73
N GLY A 94 -4.52 8.24 7.48
CA GLY A 94 -5.47 9.18 8.08
C GLY A 94 -6.45 8.43 8.98
N GLU A 95 -7.73 8.80 8.90
CA GLU A 95 -8.84 8.05 9.50
C GLU A 95 -9.34 6.97 8.52
N PRO A 96 -9.15 5.66 8.79
CA PRO A 96 -9.56 4.59 7.89
C PRO A 96 -11.02 4.16 8.09
N PHE A 97 -11.75 3.97 6.99
CA PHE A 97 -13.00 3.20 6.99
C PHE A 97 -12.70 1.70 7.16
N GLN A 98 -13.06 1.14 8.31
CA GLN A 98 -12.83 -0.27 8.60
C GLN A 98 -14.01 -1.13 8.20
N THR A 99 -13.76 -2.19 7.43
CA THR A 99 -14.82 -3.13 7.02
C THR A 99 -14.28 -4.55 6.86
N ARG A 100 -15.15 -5.54 7.09
CA ARG A 100 -14.88 -6.96 6.79
C ARG A 100 -15.49 -7.42 5.47
N VAL A 101 -16.34 -6.60 4.88
CA VAL A 101 -17.12 -6.93 3.69
C VAL A 101 -16.53 -6.18 2.50
N ALA A 102 -16.23 -6.90 1.43
CA ALA A 102 -15.81 -6.29 0.17
C ALA A 102 -16.93 -5.39 -0.37
N THR A 103 -16.57 -4.17 -0.74
CA THR A 103 -17.54 -3.17 -1.22
C THR A 103 -16.82 -2.30 -2.23
N TYR A 104 -17.27 -2.31 -3.48
CA TYR A 104 -16.67 -1.47 -4.52
C TYR A 104 -16.90 0.01 -4.19
N MET A 105 -15.83 0.79 -4.18
CA MET A 105 -15.83 2.21 -3.85
C MET A 105 -14.93 2.96 -4.84
N GLU A 106 -15.38 4.11 -5.33
CA GLU A 106 -14.56 4.98 -6.19
C GLU A 106 -13.93 6.14 -5.40
N GLU A 107 -14.50 6.44 -4.23
CA GLU A 107 -14.06 7.47 -3.31
C GLU A 107 -14.05 6.91 -1.87
N PRO A 108 -13.25 7.50 -0.95
CA PRO A 108 -13.33 7.17 0.47
C PRO A 108 -14.74 7.40 1.02
N MET A 109 -15.13 6.62 2.04
CA MET A 109 -16.38 6.87 2.76
C MET A 109 -16.34 8.27 3.43
N PRO A 110 -17.50 8.95 3.57
CA PRO A 110 -17.54 10.27 4.19
C PRO A 110 -16.81 10.33 5.54
N GLY A 111 -15.92 11.31 5.69
CA GLY A 111 -15.11 11.49 6.91
C GLY A 111 -13.88 10.58 7.03
N THR A 112 -13.59 9.75 6.03
CA THR A 112 -12.44 8.84 6.03
C THR A 112 -11.46 9.16 4.89
N HIS A 113 -10.23 8.64 5.00
CA HIS A 113 -9.13 8.93 4.08
C HIS A 113 -8.61 7.68 3.38
N SER A 114 -8.89 6.50 3.93
CA SER A 114 -8.48 5.20 3.41
C SER A 114 -9.49 4.12 3.77
N THR A 115 -9.38 2.94 3.15
CA THR A 115 -10.21 1.77 3.47
C THR A 115 -9.32 0.68 4.06
N MET A 116 -9.70 0.16 5.22
CA MET A 116 -9.00 -0.92 5.90
C MET A 116 -9.87 -2.18 5.92
N ALA A 117 -9.45 -3.16 5.13
CA ALA A 117 -10.06 -4.48 5.12
C ALA A 117 -9.59 -5.29 6.35
N VAL A 118 -10.46 -5.43 7.34
CA VAL A 118 -10.12 -6.10 8.61
C VAL A 118 -10.09 -7.62 8.42
N GLY A 119 -8.90 -8.19 8.45
CA GLY A 119 -8.67 -9.63 8.37
C GLY A 119 -8.99 -10.38 9.66
N LYS A 120 -9.03 -11.72 9.58
CA LYS A 120 -9.11 -12.59 10.78
C LYS A 120 -7.79 -12.66 11.57
N ARG A 121 -6.68 -12.32 10.92
CA ARG A 121 -5.32 -12.36 11.44
C ARG A 121 -4.58 -11.14 10.92
N GLY A 122 -3.71 -10.59 11.75
CA GLY A 122 -2.84 -9.45 11.47
C GLY A 122 -1.84 -9.30 12.62
N PRO A 123 -0.85 -8.41 12.48
CA PRO A 123 0.05 -8.09 13.58
C PRO A 123 -0.73 -7.43 14.72
N ASP A 124 -0.23 -7.57 15.94
CA ASP A 124 -0.73 -6.79 17.07
C ASP A 124 -0.11 -5.40 17.00
N TRP A 125 -0.89 -4.43 16.51
CA TRP A 125 -0.41 -3.06 16.27
C TRP A 125 -0.01 -2.31 17.53
N GLU A 126 -0.47 -2.73 18.71
CA GLU A 126 -0.13 -2.10 19.98
C GLU A 126 1.05 -2.83 20.64
N ALA A 127 1.04 -4.17 20.63
CA ALA A 127 2.08 -4.97 21.28
C ALA A 127 3.38 -5.09 20.45
N GLU A 128 3.29 -5.07 19.12
CA GLU A 128 4.43 -5.31 18.21
C GLU A 128 4.87 -4.03 17.47
N ARG A 129 4.56 -2.87 18.04
CA ARG A 129 4.80 -1.56 17.41
C ARG A 129 6.28 -1.21 17.41
N LEU A 130 6.89 -1.24 16.22
CA LEU A 130 8.22 -0.69 15.99
C LEU A 130 8.09 0.68 15.35
N THR A 131 8.73 1.70 15.93
CA THR A 131 8.79 3.03 15.32
C THR A 131 10.16 3.22 14.69
N MET A 132 10.20 3.46 13.38
CA MET A 132 11.43 3.81 12.67
C MET A 132 11.96 5.17 13.13
N ALA A 133 13.24 5.45 12.87
CA ALA A 133 13.88 6.72 13.25
C ALA A 133 13.19 7.98 12.68
N ASN A 134 12.37 7.83 11.64
CA ASN A 134 11.55 8.90 11.06
C ASN A 134 10.13 8.98 11.66
N GLY A 135 9.83 8.26 12.73
CA GLY A 135 8.55 8.28 13.44
C GLY A 135 7.44 7.42 12.82
N VAL A 136 7.72 6.72 11.71
CA VAL A 136 6.75 5.85 11.04
C VAL A 136 6.69 4.50 11.75
N GLN A 137 5.47 4.00 11.95
CA GLN A 137 5.18 2.72 12.62
C GLN A 137 4.95 1.58 11.64
#